data_AF-A0A820P6Y9-F1
#
_entry.id   AF-A0A820P6Y9-F1
#
_cell.length_a   1.000
_cell.length_b   1.000
_cell.length_c   1.000
_cell.angle_alpha   90.00
_cell.angle_beta   90.00
_cell.angle_gamma   90.00
#
_symmetry.space_group_name_H-M   'P 1'
#
loop_
_entity.id
_entity.type
_entity.pdbx_description
1 polymer ?
#
loop_
_entity_poly.entity_id
_entity_poly.type
_entity_poly.pdbx_seq_one_letter_code
_entity_poly.pdbx_strand_id
1 'polypeptide(L)'
;RSNSINILDSIQIYFKSLTNDDILSEKIILNKLLSIKQNEISINKSDSSSLLQRISSKEISKDNKLSSSQSTQVNLSYVDISESFLWTVKRIELEMDSTSAQQLYSVLNKYLSKLKDRPRNLLVFINPECGNGKGSAVYEEQILPLFEEAKINIKTIY
;
A
#
# COMPACT_ATOMS: atom_id res chain seq x y z
N ARG A 1 -30.12 -18.95 5.07
CA ARG A 1 -28.75 -18.50 4.72
C ARG A 1 -28.52 -17.20 5.48
N SER A 2 -27.72 -17.23 6.56
CA SER A 2 -27.51 -16.04 7.41
C SER A 2 -26.79 -14.95 6.64
N ASN A 3 -27.42 -13.78 6.51
CA ASN A 3 -26.79 -12.53 6.12
C ASN A 3 -25.85 -12.09 7.25
N SER A 4 -24.67 -12.71 7.29
CA SER A 4 -23.60 -12.26 8.16
C SER A 4 -23.00 -11.04 7.46
N ILE A 5 -23.35 -9.83 7.91
CA ILE A 5 -22.63 -8.62 7.50
C ILE A 5 -21.16 -8.89 7.84
N ASN A 6 -20.32 -9.01 6.81
CA ASN A 6 -18.90 -9.22 7.03
C ASN A 6 -18.39 -7.92 7.65
N ILE A 7 -18.23 -7.90 8.97
CA ILE A 7 -17.88 -6.70 9.77
C ILE A 7 -16.65 -5.98 9.18
N LEU A 8 -15.81 -6.74 8.47
CA LEU A 8 -14.60 -6.30 7.80
C LEU A 8 -14.83 -5.35 6.61
N ASP A 9 -15.97 -5.46 5.92
CA ASP A 9 -16.34 -4.55 4.83
C ASP A 9 -16.67 -3.13 5.36
N SER A 10 -16.87 -3.01 6.67
CA SER A 10 -17.22 -1.77 7.36
C SER A 10 -16.01 -1.06 8.00
N ILE A 11 -14.85 -1.74 8.11
CA ILE A 11 -13.68 -1.16 8.77
C ILE A 11 -12.91 -0.28 7.78
N GLN A 12 -12.78 0.99 8.14
CA GLN A 12 -12.12 2.02 7.35
C GLN A 12 -10.91 2.53 8.12
N ILE A 13 -9.76 2.63 7.46
CA ILE A 13 -8.58 3.29 8.00
C ILE A 13 -8.50 4.68 7.37
N TYR A 14 -8.30 5.69 8.21
CA TYR A 14 -8.10 7.07 7.79
C TYR A 14 -6.66 7.46 8.07
N PHE A 15 -5.99 7.98 7.05
CA PHE A 15 -4.68 8.60 7.20
C PHE A 15 -4.83 10.11 7.12
N LYS A 16 -4.18 10.84 8.02
CA LYS A 16 -4.16 12.30 8.00
C LYS A 16 -2.72 12.75 7.76
N SER A 17 -2.50 13.45 6.66
CA SER A 17 -1.25 14.17 6.44
C SER A 17 -1.11 15.27 7.50
N LEU A 18 0.06 15.37 8.14
CA LEU A 18 0.38 16.46 9.08
C LEU A 18 0.99 17.68 8.39
N THR A 19 1.26 17.61 7.08
CA THR A 19 1.89 18.70 6.33
C THR A 19 0.82 19.46 5.54
N ASN A 20 0.63 20.72 5.94
CA ASN A 20 -0.32 21.73 5.46
C ASN A 20 -1.77 21.57 5.93
N ASP A 21 -2.44 22.70 6.15
CA ASP A 21 -3.81 22.86 6.67
C ASP A 21 -4.92 22.20 5.80
N ASP A 22 -4.55 21.52 4.72
CA ASP A 22 -5.42 20.66 3.93
C ASP A 22 -5.38 19.23 4.46
N ILE A 23 -6.45 18.85 5.14
CA ILE A 23 -6.68 17.49 5.63
C ILE A 23 -6.92 16.57 4.43
N LEU A 24 -5.85 16.08 3.82
CA LEU A 24 -5.92 14.93 2.91
C LEU A 24 -6.19 13.70 3.77
N SER A 25 -7.47 13.36 3.90
CA SER A 25 -7.91 12.11 4.52
C SER A 25 -8.03 11.02 3.46
N GLU A 26 -7.09 10.09 3.41
CA GLU A 26 -7.21 8.92 2.55
C GLU A 26 -7.90 7.78 3.31
N LYS A 27 -8.94 7.22 2.70
CA LYS A 27 -9.77 6.15 3.27
C LYS A 27 -9.45 4.83 2.59
N ILE A 28 -9.00 3.85 3.37
CA ILE A 28 -8.85 2.46 2.90
C ILE A 28 -9.92 1.59 3.56
N ILE A 29 -10.67 0.84 2.75
CA ILE A 29 -11.51 -0.25 3.26
C ILE A 29 -10.61 -1.47 3.47
N LEU A 30 -10.65 -2.04 4.67
CA LEU A 30 -9.67 -3.03 5.11
C LEU A 30 -9.65 -4.32 4.26
N ASN A 31 -10.79 -4.71 3.70
CA ASN A 31 -10.90 -5.86 2.77
C ASN A 31 -10.24 -5.61 1.41
N LYS A 32 -9.97 -4.35 1.03
CA LYS A 32 -9.25 -3.98 -0.19
C LYS A 32 -7.74 -3.93 0.00
N LEU A 33 -7.24 -4.09 1.23
CA LEU A 33 -5.81 -4.10 1.53
C LEU A 33 -5.17 -5.37 0.95
N LEU A 34 -4.16 -5.18 0.11
CA LEU A 34 -3.38 -6.27 -0.49
C LEU A 34 -2.20 -6.63 0.39
N SER A 35 -1.38 -5.63 0.73
CA SER A 35 -0.11 -5.86 1.41
C SER A 35 0.27 -4.68 2.29
N ILE A 36 1.15 -4.98 3.24
CA ILE A 36 1.88 -3.99 4.02
C ILE A 36 3.37 -4.37 4.01
N LYS A 37 4.22 -3.38 3.79
CA LYS A 37 5.69 -3.50 3.79
C LYS A 37 6.26 -2.44 4.74
N GLN A 38 7.35 -2.76 5.41
CA GLN A 38 8.03 -1.89 6.37
C GLN A 38 9.52 -1.86 6.02
N ASN A 39 10.06 -0.66 5.85
CA ASN A 39 11.45 -0.42 5.49
C ASN A 39 12.06 0.60 6.48
N GLU A 40 13.20 0.27 7.08
CA GLU A 40 13.95 1.22 7.92
C GLU A 40 14.63 2.28 7.04
N ILE A 41 14.49 3.56 7.40
CA ILE A 41 15.21 4.65 6.74
C ILE A 41 16.49 4.93 7.53
N SER A 42 17.61 4.41 7.04
CA SER A 42 18.94 4.80 7.52
C SER A 42 19.33 6.11 6.86
N ILE A 43 19.30 7.23 7.59
CA ILE A 43 19.84 8.50 7.09
C ILE A 43 21.38 8.39 7.05
N ASN A 44 21.92 7.97 5.91
CA ASN A 44 23.34 8.13 5.62
C ASN A 44 23.61 9.61 5.31
N LYS A 45 24.24 10.32 6.25
CA LYS A 45 24.80 11.66 6.02
C LYS A 45 26.02 11.59 5.11
N SER A 46 25.84 11.25 3.83
CA SER A 46 26.82 11.47 2.76
C SER A 46 26.18 11.12 1.41
N ASP A 47 25.39 12.06 0.89
CA ASP A 47 25.30 12.40 -0.55
C ASP A 47 24.25 13.51 -0.71
N SER A 48 24.61 14.65 -0.14
CA SER A 48 23.92 15.92 -0.29
C SER A 48 24.21 16.50 -1.68
N SER A 49 23.62 15.97 -2.76
CA SER A 49 23.76 16.62 -4.08
C SER A 49 22.67 16.41 -5.13
N SER A 50 21.52 15.74 -4.86
CA SER A 50 20.48 15.62 -5.92
C SER A 50 19.02 15.89 -5.57
N LEU A 51 18.63 16.16 -4.31
CA LEU A 51 17.20 16.44 -3.99
C LEU A 51 16.93 17.70 -3.15
N LEU A 52 17.94 18.54 -2.92
CA LEU A 52 17.78 19.87 -2.29
C LEU A 52 17.80 20.97 -3.35
N GLN A 53 16.81 21.00 -4.26
CA GLN A 53 16.81 22.06 -5.27
C GLN A 53 15.48 22.74 -5.58
N ARG A 54 14.45 22.68 -4.73
CA ARG A 54 13.25 23.49 -5.02
C ARG A 54 12.67 24.46 -4.01
N ILE A 55 12.97 24.44 -2.72
CA ILE A 55 12.57 25.59 -1.88
C ILE A 55 13.64 25.87 -0.82
N SER A 56 14.55 26.79 -1.17
CA SER A 56 15.38 27.52 -0.21
C SER A 56 15.03 29.00 -0.35
N SER A 57 14.52 29.61 0.72
CA SER A 57 14.85 30.96 1.17
C SER A 57 14.41 31.17 2.62
N LYS A 58 15.42 31.27 3.51
CA LYS A 58 15.59 32.10 4.72
C LYS A 58 14.34 32.43 5.58
N GLU A 59 14.31 32.27 6.91
CA GLU A 59 15.31 32.67 7.91
C GLU A 59 15.37 31.74 9.14
N ILE A 60 16.53 31.80 9.80
CA ILE A 60 16.96 31.05 10.98
C ILE A 60 16.56 31.80 12.25
N SER A 61 16.04 31.09 13.26
CA SER A 61 16.32 31.38 14.68
C SER A 61 16.32 30.09 15.50
N LYS A 62 17.32 30.00 16.37
CA LYS A 62 17.87 28.82 17.06
C LYS A 62 17.00 28.34 18.22
N ASP A 63 16.94 27.02 18.46
CA ASP A 63 17.57 26.38 19.63
C ASP A 63 17.42 24.85 19.63
N ASN A 64 18.48 24.20 20.12
CA ASN A 64 18.78 22.76 20.08
C ASN A 64 17.88 21.88 20.97
N LYS A 65 17.40 20.75 20.44
CA LYS A 65 17.54 19.44 21.13
C LYS A 65 17.54 18.27 20.15
N LEU A 66 18.71 17.63 20.05
CA LEU A 66 19.02 16.46 19.26
C LEU A 66 18.28 15.22 19.81
N SER A 67 17.27 14.74 19.09
CA SER A 67 16.81 13.35 19.15
C SER A 67 16.87 12.79 17.74
N SER A 68 17.78 11.85 17.48
CA SER A 68 17.84 11.12 16.22
C SER A 68 16.63 10.19 16.15
N SER A 69 15.48 10.73 15.77
CA SER A 69 14.27 9.94 15.58
C SER A 69 14.48 9.05 14.37
N GLN A 70 14.71 7.76 14.60
CA GLN A 70 14.73 6.75 13.56
C GLN A 70 13.32 6.69 12.95
N SER A 71 13.16 7.23 11.74
CA SER A 71 11.91 7.13 11.00
C SER A 71 11.87 5.83 10.21
N THR A 72 10.68 5.26 10.10
CA THR A 72 10.44 4.03 9.36
C THR A 72 9.37 4.31 8.32
N GLN A 73 9.60 3.83 7.10
CA GLN A 73 8.64 3.91 6.02
C GLN A 73 7.72 2.68 6.07
N VAL A 74 6.42 2.92 6.08
CA VAL A 74 5.39 1.89 5.95
C VAL A 74 4.65 2.10 4.64
N ASN A 75 4.64 1.07 3.80
CA ASN A 75 3.97 1.09 2.50
C ASN A 75 2.74 0.18 2.55
N LEU A 76 1.59 0.74 2.24
CA LEU A 76 0.29 0.05 2.17
C LEU A 76 -0.12 -0.05 0.72
N SER A 77 -0.39 -1.26 0.22
CA SER A 77 -0.95 -1.45 -1.13
C SER A 77 -2.40 -1.91 -1.03
N TYR A 78 -3.31 -1.29 -1.79
CA TYR A 78 -4.73 -1.63 -1.78
C TYR A 78 -5.34 -1.57 -3.20
N VAL A 79 -6.45 -2.28 -3.40
CA VAL A 79 -7.18 -2.27 -4.68
C VAL A 79 -8.14 -1.10 -4.71
N ASP A 80 -8.08 -0.31 -5.79
CA ASP A 80 -9.10 0.65 -6.13
C ASP A 80 -9.93 0.18 -7.34
N ILE A 81 -11.24 0.30 -7.19
CA ILE A 81 -12.30 -0.09 -8.14
C ILE A 81 -13.29 1.08 -8.33
N SER A 82 -13.02 2.25 -7.72
CA SER A 82 -14.00 3.35 -7.63
C SER A 82 -14.17 4.15 -8.92
N GLU A 83 -13.15 4.19 -9.78
CA GLU A 83 -13.12 5.07 -10.97
C GLU A 83 -13.12 4.31 -12.31
N SER A 84 -13.08 2.97 -12.33
CA SER A 84 -13.14 2.20 -13.58
C SER A 84 -13.56 0.73 -13.39
N PHE A 85 -13.84 0.03 -14.50
CA PHE A 85 -13.98 -1.44 -14.51
C PHE A 85 -12.65 -2.18 -14.29
N LEU A 86 -11.53 -1.46 -14.25
CA LEU A 86 -10.19 -2.01 -14.10
C LEU A 86 -9.76 -1.89 -12.65
N TRP A 87 -9.31 -3.00 -12.09
CA TRP A 87 -8.77 -3.04 -10.74
C TRP A 87 -7.36 -2.46 -10.79
N THR A 88 -7.11 -1.44 -9.98
CA THR A 88 -5.79 -0.79 -9.92
C THR A 88 -5.20 -0.94 -8.53
N VAL A 89 -3.87 -1.11 -8.45
CA VAL A 89 -3.15 -1.07 -7.17
C VAL A 89 -2.80 0.38 -6.86
N LYS A 90 -3.31 0.90 -5.76
CA LYS A 90 -2.87 2.17 -5.17
C LYS A 90 -1.93 1.90 -3.99
N ARG A 91 -1.03 2.85 -3.73
CA ARG A 91 -0.05 2.77 -2.65
C ARG A 91 -0.08 4.03 -1.81
N ILE A 92 -0.06 3.84 -0.48
CA ILE A 92 0.18 4.90 0.48
C ILE A 92 1.54 4.66 1.11
N GLU A 93 2.38 5.68 1.08
CA GLU A 93 3.66 5.71 1.75
C GLU A 93 3.53 6.57 3.01
N LEU A 94 3.86 5.99 4.16
CA LEU A 94 3.76 6.65 5.45
C LEU A 94 5.12 6.67 6.10
N GLU A 95 5.56 7.85 6.51
CA GLU A 95 6.70 8.00 7.41
C GLU A 95 6.19 8.14 8.85
N MET A 96 6.66 7.28 9.74
CA MET A 96 6.28 7.32 11.15
C MET A 96 7.44 6.85 12.04
N ASP A 97 7.30 7.02 13.35
CA ASP A 97 8.27 6.49 14.30
C ASP A 97 8.27 4.95 14.26
N SER A 98 9.43 4.36 14.55
CA SER A 98 9.63 2.91 14.49
C SER A 98 8.63 2.10 15.34
N THR A 99 8.21 2.64 16.49
CA THR A 99 7.27 1.92 17.38
C THR A 99 5.89 1.86 16.77
N SER A 100 5.37 3.00 16.31
CA SER A 100 4.07 3.08 15.61
C SER A 100 4.08 2.28 14.32
N ALA A 101 5.18 2.33 13.54
CA ALA A 101 5.35 1.53 12.33
C ALA A 101 5.22 0.03 12.63
N GLN A 102 5.93 -0.45 13.64
CA GLN A 102 5.90 -1.87 14.02
C GLN A 102 4.51 -2.31 14.51
N GLN A 103 3.84 -1.46 15.30
CA GLN A 103 2.48 -1.73 15.77
C GLN A 103 1.51 -1.83 14.59
N LEU A 104 1.49 -0.83 13.71
CA LEU A 104 0.64 -0.80 12.52
C LEU A 104 0.91 -2.01 11.62
N TYR A 105 2.19 -2.31 11.35
CA TYR A 105 2.62 -3.46 10.57
C TYR A 105 2.08 -4.76 11.18
N SER A 106 2.27 -4.97 12.48
CA SER A 106 1.84 -6.20 13.16
C SER A 106 0.32 -6.39 13.12
N VAL A 107 -0.46 -5.32 13.32
CA VAL A 107 -1.93 -5.36 13.33
C VAL A 107 -2.45 -5.70 11.93
N LEU A 108 -1.98 -4.99 10.91
CA LEU A 108 -2.47 -5.17 9.55
C LEU A 108 -1.97 -6.47 8.92
N ASN A 109 -0.72 -6.88 9.18
CA ASN A 109 -0.22 -8.16 8.70
C ASN A 109 -0.96 -9.33 9.37
N LYS A 110 -1.25 -9.24 10.69
CA LYS A 110 -2.09 -10.22 11.39
C LYS A 110 -3.51 -10.27 10.81
N TYR A 111 -4.09 -9.11 10.46
CA TYR A 111 -5.37 -9.06 9.77
C TYR A 111 -5.32 -9.78 8.42
N LEU A 112 -4.34 -9.46 7.56
CA LEU A 112 -4.21 -10.08 6.23
C LEU A 112 -4.04 -11.61 6.32
N SER A 113 -3.36 -12.10 7.35
CA SER A 113 -3.19 -13.54 7.58
C SER A 113 -4.48 -14.27 7.99
N LYS A 114 -5.46 -13.54 8.55
CA LYS A 114 -6.73 -14.06 9.07
C LYS A 114 -7.88 -13.97 8.07
N LEU A 115 -7.68 -13.32 6.92
CA LEU A 115 -8.67 -13.28 5.85
C LEU A 115 -8.89 -14.69 5.30
N LYS A 116 -9.87 -15.39 5.86
CA LYS A 116 -10.21 -16.78 5.48
C LYS A 116 -10.63 -16.89 4.02
N ASP A 117 -11.23 -15.83 3.50
CA ASP A 117 -11.71 -15.77 2.12
C ASP A 117 -10.61 -15.40 1.11
N ARG A 118 -9.39 -15.07 1.58
CA ARG A 118 -8.28 -14.75 0.68
C ARG A 118 -7.65 -16.05 0.15
N PRO A 119 -7.76 -16.33 -1.16
CA PRO A 119 -7.16 -17.54 -1.71
C PRO A 119 -5.64 -17.45 -1.65
N ARG A 120 -4.98 -18.55 -1.27
CA ARG A 120 -3.51 -18.64 -1.25
C ARG A 120 -2.94 -19.22 -2.54
N ASN A 121 -3.73 -20.03 -3.23
CA ASN A 121 -3.38 -20.66 -4.48
C ASN A 121 -4.56 -20.51 -5.44
N LEU A 122 -4.31 -20.05 -6.66
CA LEU A 122 -5.31 -19.95 -7.71
C LEU A 122 -4.81 -20.62 -9.00
N LEU A 123 -5.73 -21.30 -9.67
CA LEU A 123 -5.56 -21.73 -11.06
C LEU A 123 -6.29 -20.73 -11.94
N VAL A 124 -5.59 -20.10 -12.87
CA VAL A 124 -6.18 -19.10 -13.77
C VAL A 124 -6.14 -19.61 -15.19
N PHE A 125 -7.30 -19.63 -15.83
CA PHE A 125 -7.42 -19.90 -17.27
C PHE A 125 -7.54 -18.58 -18.01
N ILE A 126 -6.69 -18.39 -19.01
CA ILE A 126 -6.67 -17.19 -19.85
C ILE A 126 -7.07 -17.62 -21.25
N ASN A 127 -8.09 -16.97 -21.80
CA ASN A 127 -8.34 -17.08 -23.23
C ASN A 127 -7.43 -16.06 -23.96
N PRO A 128 -6.37 -16.49 -24.67
CA PRO A 128 -5.43 -15.58 -25.30
C PRO A 128 -6.10 -14.70 -26.38
N GLU A 129 -7.12 -15.22 -27.06
CA GLU A 129 -7.79 -14.56 -28.19
C GLU A 129 -8.83 -13.50 -27.77
N CYS A 130 -9.05 -13.31 -26.47
CA CYS A 130 -10.04 -12.33 -26.01
C CYS A 130 -9.58 -10.88 -26.26
N GLY A 131 -10.55 -9.95 -26.35
CA GLY A 131 -10.26 -8.51 -26.42
C GLY A 131 -9.35 -8.11 -27.59
N ASN A 132 -9.61 -8.66 -28.79
CA ASN A 132 -8.78 -8.50 -30.00
C ASN A 132 -7.37 -9.12 -29.86
N GLY A 133 -7.27 -10.32 -29.30
CA GLY A 133 -5.99 -11.05 -29.16
C GLY A 133 -5.06 -10.51 -28.07
N LYS A 134 -5.60 -9.75 -27.12
CA LYS A 134 -4.82 -9.12 -26.03
C LYS A 134 -5.03 -9.77 -24.68
N GLY A 135 -5.74 -10.90 -24.61
CA GLY A 135 -6.11 -11.54 -23.35
C GLY A 135 -4.91 -11.85 -22.45
N SER A 136 -3.85 -12.41 -23.02
CA SER A 136 -2.61 -12.71 -22.29
C SER A 136 -1.91 -11.44 -21.79
N ALA A 137 -1.77 -10.42 -22.65
CA ALA A 137 -1.12 -9.16 -22.28
C ALA A 137 -1.87 -8.43 -21.16
N VAL A 138 -3.21 -8.36 -21.25
CA VAL A 138 -4.05 -7.75 -20.21
C VAL A 138 -3.89 -8.49 -18.89
N TYR A 139 -3.87 -9.83 -18.92
CA TYR A 139 -3.65 -10.61 -17.71
C TYR A 139 -2.28 -10.31 -17.08
N GLU A 140 -1.21 -10.37 -17.88
CA GLU A 140 0.16 -10.18 -17.39
C GLU A 140 0.41 -8.76 -16.87
N GLU A 141 -0.10 -7.74 -17.56
CA GLU A 141 0.15 -6.34 -17.22
C GLU A 141 -0.74 -5.82 -16.08
N GLN A 142 -1.98 -6.32 -15.96
CA GLN A 142 -2.97 -5.73 -15.05
C GLN A 142 -3.38 -6.66 -13.91
N ILE A 143 -3.49 -7.97 -14.18
CA ILE A 143 -4.05 -8.92 -13.24
C ILE A 143 -2.97 -9.62 -12.42
N LEU A 144 -1.90 -10.06 -13.07
CA LEU A 144 -0.79 -10.74 -12.40
C LEU A 144 -0.16 -9.89 -11.26
N PRO A 145 0.08 -8.57 -11.43
CA PRO A 145 0.65 -7.75 -10.35
C PRO A 145 -0.26 -7.65 -9.12
N LEU A 146 -1.58 -7.68 -9.29
CA LEU A 146 -2.54 -7.70 -8.18
C LEU A 146 -2.35 -8.95 -7.32
N PHE A 147 -2.17 -10.10 -7.97
CA PHE A 147 -2.01 -11.37 -7.32
C PHE A 147 -0.64 -11.53 -6.64
N GLU A 148 0.42 -11.03 -7.27
CA GLU A 148 1.77 -11.00 -6.70
C GLU A 148 1.83 -10.11 -5.47
N GLU A 149 1.30 -8.87 -5.56
CA GLU A 149 1.21 -7.96 -4.41
C GLU A 149 0.35 -8.59 -3.30
N ALA A 150 -0.65 -9.40 -3.68
CA ALA A 150 -1.47 -10.14 -2.76
C ALA A 150 -0.83 -11.40 -2.15
N LYS A 151 0.40 -11.76 -2.58
CA LYS A 151 1.10 -13.01 -2.21
C LYS A 151 0.26 -14.26 -2.49
N ILE A 152 -0.44 -14.27 -3.62
CA ILE A 152 -1.22 -15.42 -4.09
C ILE A 152 -0.37 -16.23 -5.05
N ASN A 153 -0.22 -17.53 -4.80
CA ASN A 153 0.48 -18.42 -5.72
C ASN A 153 -0.43 -18.73 -6.90
N ILE A 154 0.08 -18.58 -8.11
CA ILE A 154 -0.72 -18.79 -9.31
C ILE A 154 -0.11 -19.84 -10.21
N LYS A 155 -0.98 -20.68 -10.74
CA LYS A 155 -0.71 -21.48 -11.91
C LYS A 155 -1.59 -20.99 -13.04
N THR A 156 -0.97 -20.61 -14.15
CA THR A 156 -1.68 -20.10 -15.33
C THR A 156 -1.78 -21.19 -16.38
N ILE A 157 -2.93 -21.29 -17.03
CA ILE A 157 -3.20 -22.14 -18.19
C ILE A 157 -3.76 -21.22 -19.28
N TYR A 158 -3.20 -21.33 -20.48
CA TYR A 158 -3.65 -20.64 -21.68
C TYR A 158 -4.36 -21.61 -22.62
#